data_AF-X1VQ35-F1
#
_entry.id   AF-X1VQ35-F1
#
_cell.length_a   1.000
_cell.length_b   1.000
_cell.length_c   1.000
_cell.angle_alpha   90.00
_cell.angle_beta   90.00
_cell.angle_gamma   90.00
#
_symmetry.space_group_name_H-M   'P 1'
#
loop_
_entity.id
_entity.type
_entity.pdbx_description
1 polymer ?
#
loop_
_entity_poly.entity_id
_entity_poly.type
_entity_poly.pdbx_seq_one_letter_code
_entity_poly.pdbx_strand_id
1 'polypeptide(L)'
;MMNRMVAKGLLRTERLRNLILYRSAITRAEAQGGEVMRAIRRAFDGALTPMMQFLLDNNKLSAEQLKELEALIKSKKAEMDSNE
;
A
#
# COMPACT_ATOMS: atom_id res chain seq x y z
N MET A 1 -1.92 -20.33 -13.14
CA MET A 1 -1.91 -19.00 -12.46
C MET A 1 -1.81 -19.16 -10.93
N MET A 2 -2.68 -19.96 -10.29
CA MET A 2 -2.71 -20.14 -8.83
C MET A 2 -1.37 -20.59 -8.23
N ASN A 3 -0.66 -21.54 -8.85
CA ASN A 3 0.66 -21.98 -8.37
C ASN A 3 1.69 -20.84 -8.29
N ARG A 4 1.61 -19.84 -9.20
CA ARG A 4 2.50 -18.67 -9.14
C ARG A 4 2.16 -17.76 -7.96
N MET A 5 0.87 -17.66 -7.61
CA MET A 5 0.43 -16.87 -6.46
C MET A 5 0.82 -17.55 -5.14
N VAL A 6 0.79 -18.89 -5.09
CA VAL A 6 1.34 -19.67 -3.97
C VAL A 6 2.85 -19.47 -3.86
N ALA A 7 3.60 -19.58 -4.96
CA ALA A 7 5.05 -19.35 -4.97
C ALA A 7 5.45 -17.92 -4.55
N LYS A 8 4.59 -16.94 -4.85
CA LYS A 8 4.76 -15.53 -4.43
C LYS A 8 4.27 -15.26 -3.00
N GLY A 9 3.77 -16.28 -2.29
CA GLY A 9 3.26 -16.14 -0.92
C GLY A 9 1.95 -15.36 -0.81
N LEU A 10 1.20 -15.19 -1.91
CA LEU A 10 -0.10 -14.49 -1.92
C LEU A 10 -1.25 -15.43 -1.54
N LEU A 11 -1.10 -16.72 -1.84
CA LEU A 11 -2.08 -17.74 -1.51
C LEU A 11 -1.43 -18.87 -0.70
N ARG A 12 -2.17 -19.39 0.27
CA ARG A 12 -1.88 -20.67 0.92
C ARG A 12 -2.74 -21.75 0.29
N THR A 13 -2.20 -22.96 0.24
CA THR A 13 -2.90 -24.14 -0.26
C THR A 13 -3.04 -25.17 0.84
N GLU A 14 -4.21 -25.79 0.94
CA GLU A 14 -4.53 -26.86 1.87
C GLU A 14 -5.18 -28.00 1.09
N ARG A 15 -4.71 -29.23 1.28
CA ARG A 15 -5.26 -30.41 0.58
C ARG A 15 -6.24 -31.13 1.50
N LEU A 16 -7.50 -31.17 1.11
CA LEU A 16 -8.55 -31.89 1.83
C LEU A 16 -9.07 -33.04 0.97
N ARG A 17 -8.61 -34.26 1.27
CA ARG A 17 -8.89 -35.48 0.47
C ARG A 17 -8.49 -35.28 -1.00
N ASN A 18 -9.46 -35.11 -1.90
CA ASN A 18 -9.31 -34.89 -3.33
C ASN A 18 -9.43 -33.41 -3.74
N LEU A 19 -9.61 -32.49 -2.79
CA LEU A 19 -9.79 -31.06 -3.04
C LEU A 19 -8.54 -30.27 -2.65
N ILE A 20 -8.23 -29.24 -3.43
CA ILE A 20 -7.21 -28.25 -3.13
C ILE A 20 -7.91 -26.94 -2.79
N LEU A 21 -7.85 -26.54 -1.53
CA LEU A 21 -8.38 -25.28 -1.03
C LEU A 21 -7.29 -24.22 -1.10
N TYR A 22 -7.61 -23.07 -1.69
CA TYR A 22 -6.75 -21.90 -1.70
C TYR A 22 -7.31 -20.85 -0.74
N ARG A 23 -6.44 -20.25 0.07
CA ARG A 23 -6.81 -19.17 1.00
C ARG A 23 -5.87 -17.99 0.81
N SER A 24 -6.36 -16.77 1.02
CA SER A 24 -5.49 -15.59 1.00
C SER A 24 -4.43 -15.72 2.09
N ALA A 25 -3.18 -15.52 1.72
CA ALA A 25 -2.06 -15.48 2.67
C ALA A 25 -1.82 -14.06 3.20
N ILE A 26 -2.35 -13.07 2.50
CA ILE A 26 -2.19 -11.65 2.79
C ILE A 26 -3.54 -10.97 3.00
N THR A 27 -3.52 -9.90 3.77
CA THR A 27 -4.65 -9.00 3.96
C THR A 27 -4.82 -8.07 2.76
N ARG A 28 -6.00 -7.42 2.70
CA ARG A 28 -6.27 -6.43 1.66
C ARG A 28 -5.33 -5.21 1.76
N ALA A 29 -5.03 -4.77 2.99
CA ALA A 29 -4.15 -3.64 3.24
C ALA A 29 -2.72 -3.92 2.76
N GLU A 30 -2.20 -5.13 3.03
CA GLU A 30 -0.88 -5.55 2.54
C GLU A 30 -0.83 -5.63 1.00
N ALA A 31 -1.90 -6.15 0.37
CA ALA A 31 -1.99 -6.19 -1.08
C ALA A 31 -1.99 -4.77 -1.68
N GLN A 32 -2.79 -3.86 -1.13
CA GLN A 32 -2.89 -2.47 -1.58
C GLN A 32 -1.56 -1.73 -1.39
N GLY A 33 -0.96 -1.82 -0.20
CA GLY A 33 0.33 -1.19 0.09
C GLY A 33 1.44 -1.71 -0.82
N GLY A 34 1.46 -3.02 -1.07
CA GLY A 34 2.42 -3.64 -1.98
C GLY A 34 2.31 -3.10 -3.42
N GLU A 35 1.09 -2.95 -3.94
CA GLU A 35 0.87 -2.39 -5.28
C GLU A 35 1.23 -0.90 -5.36
N VAL A 36 0.86 -0.10 -4.35
CA VAL A 36 1.25 1.32 -4.28
C VAL A 36 2.76 1.47 -4.27
N MET A 37 3.47 0.71 -3.42
CA MET A 37 4.94 0.77 -3.36
C MET A 37 5.60 0.26 -4.65
N ARG A 38 5.01 -0.72 -5.35
CA ARG A 38 5.49 -1.15 -6.68
C ARG A 38 5.31 -0.04 -7.72
N ALA A 39 4.19 0.68 -7.70
CA ALA A 39 3.95 1.80 -8.59
C ALA A 39 4.95 2.93 -8.34
N ILE A 40 5.14 3.32 -7.08
CA ILE A 40 6.13 4.35 -6.69
C ILE A 40 7.54 3.93 -7.12
N ARG A 41 7.91 2.67 -6.89
CA ARG A 41 9.23 2.15 -7.30
C ARG A 41 9.45 2.24 -8.80
N ARG A 42 8.41 2.03 -9.61
CA ARG A 42 8.52 2.03 -11.08
C ARG A 42 8.46 3.42 -11.70
N ALA A 43 7.66 4.32 -11.13
CA ALA A 43 7.43 5.65 -11.68
C ALA A 43 8.35 6.73 -11.11
N PHE A 44 8.84 6.54 -9.88
CA PHE A 44 9.63 7.53 -9.14
C PHE A 44 10.87 6.93 -8.48
N ASP A 45 11.34 5.77 -8.94
CA ASP A 45 12.49 5.04 -8.36
C ASP A 45 12.41 4.77 -6.86
N GLY A 46 11.18 4.75 -6.31
CA GLY A 46 10.93 4.54 -4.88
C GLY A 46 10.93 5.82 -4.06
N ALA A 47 11.14 6.98 -4.68
CA ALA A 47 11.12 8.27 -4.02
C ALA A 47 9.69 8.75 -3.82
N LEU A 48 9.24 8.72 -2.56
CA LEU A 48 7.89 9.15 -2.17
C LEU A 48 7.72 10.68 -2.26
N THR A 49 8.73 11.46 -1.85
CA THR A 49 8.65 12.93 -1.85
C THR A 49 8.45 13.50 -3.26
N PRO A 50 9.22 13.08 -4.29
CA PRO A 50 8.98 13.51 -5.66
C PRO A 50 7.60 13.10 -6.19
N MET A 51 7.11 11.91 -5.82
CA MET A 51 5.76 11.48 -6.16
C MET A 51 4.70 12.42 -5.56
N MET A 52 4.84 12.78 -4.28
CA MET A 52 3.91 13.69 -3.62
C MET A 52 3.97 15.09 -4.21
N GLN A 53 5.17 15.60 -4.51
CA GLN A 53 5.35 16.87 -5.19
C GLN A 53 4.67 16.85 -6.58
N PHE A 54 4.88 15.79 -7.36
CA PHE A 54 4.20 15.62 -8.64
C PHE A 54 2.68 15.62 -8.49
N LEU A 55 2.11 14.97 -7.47
CA LEU A 55 0.68 15.00 -7.21
C LEU A 55 0.20 16.40 -6.82
N LEU A 56 0.93 17.13 -5.98
CA LEU A 56 0.55 18.49 -5.58
C LEU A 56 0.60 19.47 -6.76
N ASP A 57 1.55 19.29 -7.67
CA ASP A 57 1.74 20.18 -8.82
C ASP A 57 0.78 19.85 -9.98
N ASN A 58 0.47 18.57 -10.22
CA ASN A 58 -0.28 18.11 -11.40
C ASN A 58 -1.73 17.71 -11.12
N ASN A 59 -2.07 17.31 -9.88
CA ASN A 59 -3.47 17.11 -9.52
C ASN A 59 -4.06 18.39 -8.96
N LYS A 60 -5.32 18.67 -9.33
CA LYS A 60 -6.15 19.69 -8.71
C LYS A 60 -6.57 19.22 -7.31
N LEU A 61 -5.64 19.13 -6.36
CA LEU A 61 -6.03 18.97 -4.96
C LEU A 61 -6.93 20.15 -4.60
N SER A 62 -8.13 19.85 -4.12
CA SER A 62 -8.97 20.91 -3.56
C SER A 62 -8.35 21.43 -2.27
N ALA A 63 -8.71 22.65 -1.88
CA ALA A 63 -8.28 23.21 -0.60
C ALA A 63 -8.69 22.31 0.59
N GLU A 64 -9.81 21.58 0.47
CA GLU A 64 -10.27 20.61 1.47
C GLU A 64 -9.34 19.40 1.56
N GLN A 65 -8.96 18.82 0.41
CA GLN A 65 -8.04 17.68 0.37
C GLN A 65 -6.65 18.03 0.91
N LEU A 66 -6.17 19.25 0.63
CA LEU A 66 -4.90 19.73 1.18
C LEU A 66 -4.99 19.86 2.72
N LYS A 67 -6.08 20.42 3.23
CA LYS A 67 -6.31 20.56 4.68
C LYS A 67 -6.41 19.20 5.38
N GLU A 68 -7.08 18.23 4.76
CA GLU A 68 -7.13 16.85 5.26
C GLU A 68 -5.73 16.22 5.31
N LEU A 69 -4.93 16.41 4.26
CA LEU A 69 -3.56 15.91 4.22
C LEU A 69 -2.69 16.52 5.33
N GLU A 70 -2.78 17.83 5.55
CA GLU A 70 -2.09 18.52 6.66
C GLU A 70 -2.52 17.97 8.02
N ALA A 71 -3.82 17.72 8.23
CA ALA A 71 -4.33 17.15 9.46
C ALA A 71 -3.76 15.75 9.72
N LEU A 72 -3.71 14.89 8.70
CA LEU A 72 -3.12 13.55 8.79
C LEU A 72 -1.64 13.60 9.17
N ILE A 73 -0.86 14.48 8.55
CA ILE A 73 0.56 14.66 8.85
C ILE A 73 0.74 15.16 10.29
N LYS A 74 -0.05 16.13 10.72
CA LYS A 74 0.00 16.67 12.08
C LYS A 74 -0.32 15.61 13.13
N SER A 75 -1.36 14.80 12.90
CA SER A 75 -1.70 13.67 13.77
C SER A 75 -0.56 12.65 13.83
N LYS A 76 0.04 12.31 12.69
CA LYS A 76 1.17 11.37 12.65
C LYS A 76 2.39 11.88 13.41
N LYS A 77 2.69 13.18 13.29
CA LYS A 77 3.76 13.81 14.04
C LYS A 77 3.49 13.77 15.55
N ALA A 78 2.27 14.10 15.97
CA ALA A 78 1.89 14.00 17.38
C ALA A 78 2.02 12.57 17.93
N GLU A 79 1.64 11.55 17.15
CA GLU A 79 1.87 10.14 17.52
C GLU A 79 3.35 9.81 17.65
N MET A 80 4.22 10.35 16.79
CA MET A 80 5.67 10.11 16.85
C MET A 80 6.32 10.80 18.04
N ASP A 81 5.95 12.05 18.30
CA ASP A 81 6.46 12.86 19.43
C ASP A 81 5.96 12.32 20.80
N SER A 82 4.89 11.52 20.83
CA SER A 82 4.36 10.89 22.05
C SER A 82 4.99 9.52 22.36
N ASN A 83 5.73 8.95 21.41
CA ASN A 83 6.32 7.61 21.49
C ASN A 83 7.85 7.67 21.69
N GLU A 84 8.36 8.85 22.03
CA GLU A 84 9.77 9.20 22.30
C GLU A 84 9.88 9.76 23.73
#